data_AF-A0AAD5SBB4-F1
#
_entry.id   AF-A0AAD5SBB4-F1
#
_cell.length_a   1.000
_cell.length_b   1.000
_cell.length_c   1.000
_cell.angle_alpha   90.00
_cell.angle_beta   90.00
_cell.angle_gamma   90.00
#
_symmetry.space_group_name_H-M   'P 1'
#
loop_
_entity.id
_entity.type
_entity.pdbx_description
1 polymer ?
#
loop_
_entity_poly.entity_id
_entity_poly.type
_entity_poly.pdbx_seq_one_letter_code
_entity_poly.pdbx_strand_id
1 'polypeptide(L)'
;MLVTGIAAILDAGIQPKDRVLTFLDHVKRKCTDKLASGGPALSKIIDRLLEETESAIARWKALKEGRTSASEKKKTEKVDEVVKVPVAELHPALVANKPVPFIDFKETEHLEIDNVTPVVRKLSSTEFHIRAEAAAILRGVTGKGGIPLNLCELIILALIPRLEDEDHIVAHCCSIVANLASNAENLNITVQNGIIPPLVRVLRVYSIAVLERCLAAVKWYASDATCTKALLDAGALKELRTLVHSDNEAVRRDARDAYEFLVQFGGEEAQTSANLLVNSSPWEVVLRNFRAQDEAAERELKDVMRLAVPRRKKKGAK
;
A
#
# COMPACT_ATOMS: atom_id res chain seq x y z
N MET A 1 -31.02 -5.62 -8.98
CA MET A 1 -29.67 -6.17 -8.71
C MET A 1 -28.63 -5.07 -8.51
N LEU A 2 -28.48 -4.10 -9.43
CA LEU A 2 -27.57 -2.94 -9.23
C LEU A 2 -27.96 -2.09 -8.01
N VAL A 3 -29.25 -1.79 -7.87
CA VAL A 3 -29.81 -0.95 -6.78
C VAL A 3 -29.60 -1.57 -5.40
N THR A 4 -29.88 -2.87 -5.28
CA THR A 4 -29.70 -3.65 -4.04
C THR A 4 -28.22 -3.83 -3.67
N GLY A 5 -27.32 -3.90 -4.66
CA GLY A 5 -25.88 -3.96 -4.42
C GLY A 5 -25.29 -2.63 -3.94
N ILE A 6 -25.73 -1.51 -4.51
CA ILE A 6 -25.27 -0.17 -4.12
C ILE A 6 -25.76 0.19 -2.70
N ALA A 7 -27.01 -0.15 -2.37
CA ALA A 7 -27.55 0.06 -1.02
C ALA A 7 -26.76 -0.73 0.05
N ALA A 8 -26.44 -2.00 -0.23
CA ALA A 8 -25.64 -2.83 0.68
C ALA A 8 -24.21 -2.30 0.88
N ILE A 9 -23.60 -1.71 -0.14
CA ILE A 9 -22.26 -1.09 -0.06
C ILE A 9 -22.29 0.21 0.74
N LEU A 10 -23.34 1.01 0.59
CA LEU A 10 -23.52 2.26 1.34
C LEU A 10 -23.75 2.01 2.84
N ASP A 11 -24.45 0.93 3.18
CA ASP A 11 -24.69 0.45 4.55
C ASP A 11 -23.47 -0.22 5.17
N ALA A 12 -22.63 -0.90 4.37
CA ALA A 12 -21.43 -1.58 4.86
C ALA A 12 -20.27 -0.63 5.21
N GLY A 13 -20.30 0.63 4.78
CA GLY A 13 -19.28 1.64 5.14
C GLY A 13 -17.87 1.39 4.58
N ILE A 14 -17.73 0.48 3.60
CA ILE A 14 -16.46 0.07 2.99
C ILE A 14 -16.28 0.82 1.66
N GLN A 15 -15.17 1.57 1.52
CA GLN A 15 -14.66 2.32 0.34
C GLN A 15 -15.11 3.80 0.14
N PRO A 16 -14.29 4.67 -0.50
CA PRO A 16 -14.53 6.10 -0.58
C PRO A 16 -15.67 6.41 -1.56
N LYS A 17 -16.81 6.81 -0.99
CA LYS A 17 -18.07 7.16 -1.67
C LYS A 17 -17.91 8.23 -2.77
N ASP A 18 -16.82 9.01 -2.74
CA ASP A 18 -16.47 9.97 -3.78
C ASP A 18 -16.15 9.30 -5.12
N ARG A 19 -15.63 8.06 -5.12
CA ARG A 19 -15.45 7.26 -6.35
C ARG A 19 -16.78 6.77 -6.93
N VAL A 20 -17.77 6.49 -6.07
CA VAL A 20 -19.11 6.09 -6.50
C VAL A 20 -19.83 7.28 -7.13
N LEU A 21 -19.71 8.48 -6.54
CA LEU A 21 -20.26 9.71 -7.10
C LEU A 21 -19.60 10.10 -8.42
N THR A 22 -18.27 10.12 -8.48
CA THR A 22 -17.55 10.43 -9.73
C THR A 22 -17.83 9.39 -10.83
N PHE A 23 -18.03 8.13 -10.46
CA PHE A 23 -18.46 7.08 -11.39
C PHE A 23 -19.90 7.29 -11.86
N LEU A 24 -20.84 7.60 -10.97
CA LEU A 24 -22.23 7.88 -11.34
C LEU A 24 -22.36 9.14 -12.20
N ASP A 25 -21.57 10.18 -11.93
CA ASP A 25 -21.46 11.38 -12.78
C ASP A 25 -20.82 11.06 -14.14
N HIS A 26 -19.82 10.18 -14.17
CA HIS A 26 -19.20 9.72 -15.41
C HIS A 26 -20.18 8.89 -16.25
N VAL A 27 -20.94 7.99 -15.61
CA VAL A 27 -22.02 7.22 -16.24
C VAL A 27 -23.12 8.18 -16.72
N LYS A 28 -23.51 9.19 -15.93
CA LYS A 28 -24.47 10.21 -16.34
C LYS A 28 -24.00 10.95 -17.58
N ARG A 29 -22.75 11.43 -17.62
CA ARG A 29 -22.17 12.13 -18.78
C ARG A 29 -22.09 11.23 -20.02
N LYS A 30 -21.58 10.00 -19.89
CA LYS A 30 -21.53 9.04 -21.00
C LYS A 30 -22.92 8.58 -21.46
N CYS A 31 -23.89 8.51 -20.56
CA CYS A 31 -25.28 8.21 -20.88
C CYS A 31 -25.96 9.39 -21.55
N THR A 32 -25.76 10.65 -21.11
CA THR A 32 -26.30 11.84 -21.78
C THR A 32 -25.76 11.99 -23.20
N ASP A 33 -24.49 11.65 -23.42
CA ASP A 33 -23.89 11.67 -24.76
C ASP A 33 -24.42 10.55 -25.67
N LYS A 34 -24.87 9.42 -25.09
CA LYS A 34 -25.51 8.29 -25.81
C LYS A 34 -27.05 8.32 -25.76
N LEU A 35 -27.67 9.25 -25.04
CA LEU A 35 -29.13 9.35 -24.86
C LEU A 35 -29.85 9.99 -26.05
N ALA A 36 -29.13 10.33 -27.12
CA ALA A 36 -29.76 10.56 -28.42
C ALA A 36 -30.42 9.27 -28.98
N SER A 37 -30.13 8.08 -28.43
CA SER A 37 -30.70 6.80 -28.89
C SER A 37 -31.35 5.91 -27.81
N GLY A 38 -31.28 6.27 -26.52
CA GLY A 38 -31.84 5.50 -25.41
C GLY A 38 -33.01 6.22 -24.74
N GLY A 39 -34.23 5.73 -24.92
CA GLY A 39 -35.47 6.44 -24.57
C GLY A 39 -35.67 6.86 -23.09
N PRO A 40 -36.70 7.69 -22.83
CA PRO A 40 -36.92 8.45 -21.58
C PRO A 40 -37.08 7.63 -20.29
N ALA A 41 -37.27 6.30 -20.38
CA ALA A 41 -37.36 5.42 -19.22
C ALA A 41 -36.00 5.21 -18.53
N LEU A 42 -34.89 5.20 -19.28
CA LEU A 42 -33.54 4.99 -18.74
C LEU A 42 -33.02 6.24 -18.01
N SER A 43 -33.34 7.44 -18.50
CA SER A 43 -33.05 8.71 -17.82
C SER A 43 -33.69 8.74 -16.43
N LYS A 44 -34.99 8.43 -16.34
CA LYS A 44 -35.72 8.45 -15.08
C LYS A 44 -35.17 7.48 -14.03
N ILE A 45 -34.64 6.33 -14.46
CA ILE A 45 -34.02 5.35 -13.55
C ILE A 45 -32.67 5.87 -13.04
N ILE A 46 -31.87 6.49 -13.90
CA ILE A 46 -30.57 7.07 -13.53
C ILE A 46 -30.77 8.27 -12.58
N ASP A 47 -31.73 9.15 -12.88
CA ASP A 47 -32.04 10.32 -12.06
C ASP A 47 -32.51 9.91 -10.65
N ARG A 48 -33.37 8.88 -10.56
CA ARG A 48 -33.83 8.33 -9.29
C ARG A 48 -32.69 7.72 -8.46
N LEU A 49 -31.76 7.02 -9.13
CA LEU A 49 -30.60 6.43 -8.47
C LEU A 49 -29.64 7.51 -7.92
N LEU A 50 -29.44 8.60 -8.67
CA LEU A 50 -28.64 9.73 -8.20
C LEU A 50 -29.26 10.37 -6.95
N GLU A 51 -30.56 10.66 -6.98
CA GLU A 51 -31.28 11.28 -5.86
C GLU A 51 -31.24 10.41 -4.59
N GLU A 52 -31.40 9.09 -4.72
CA GLU A 52 -31.29 8.13 -3.62
C GLU A 52 -29.87 8.09 -3.04
N THR A 53 -28.83 8.17 -3.89
CA THR A 53 -27.42 8.17 -3.45
C THR A 53 -27.02 9.48 -2.77
N GLU A 54 -27.45 10.64 -3.30
CA GLU A 54 -27.21 11.95 -2.68
C GLU A 54 -27.87 12.05 -1.31
N SER A 55 -29.11 11.57 -1.19
CA SER A 55 -29.86 11.51 0.07
C SER A 55 -29.20 10.59 1.11
N ALA A 56 -28.58 9.48 0.68
CA ALA A 56 -27.82 8.60 1.56
C ALA A 56 -26.53 9.26 2.08
N ILE A 57 -25.86 10.06 1.25
CA ILE A 57 -24.65 10.80 1.63
C ILE A 57 -24.97 11.92 2.62
N ALA A 58 -26.05 12.67 2.40
CA ALA A 58 -26.49 13.72 3.32
C ALA A 58 -26.76 13.15 4.73
N ARG A 59 -27.47 12.01 4.80
CA ARG A 59 -27.72 11.29 6.06
C ARG A 59 -26.43 10.85 6.75
N TRP A 60 -25.43 10.39 5.99
CA TRP A 60 -24.14 10.00 6.54
C TRP A 60 -23.32 11.19 7.05
N LYS A 61 -23.31 12.32 6.34
CA LYS A 61 -22.62 13.55 6.79
C LYS A 61 -23.20 14.04 8.12
N ALA A 62 -24.53 14.07 8.26
CA ALA A 62 -25.19 14.41 9.51
C ALA A 62 -24.81 13.47 10.67
N LEU A 63 -24.68 12.16 10.40
CA LEU A 63 -24.26 11.15 11.38
C LEU A 63 -22.78 11.30 11.80
N LYS A 64 -21.91 11.74 10.89
CA LYS A 64 -20.48 11.97 11.17
C LYS A 64 -20.27 13.29 11.94
N GLU A 65 -20.97 14.35 11.56
CA GLU A 65 -20.95 15.64 12.26
C GLU A 65 -21.53 15.54 13.68
N GLY A 66 -22.54 14.69 13.88
CA GLY A 66 -23.04 14.34 15.22
C GLY A 66 -22.06 13.54 16.08
N ARG A 67 -21.19 12.73 15.47
CA ARG A 67 -20.13 11.97 16.17
C ARG A 67 -18.91 12.82 16.50
N THR A 68 -18.53 13.77 15.64
CA THR A 68 -17.41 14.69 15.90
C THR A 68 -17.75 15.67 17.02
N SER A 69 -18.98 16.19 17.05
CA SER A 69 -19.43 17.10 18.13
C SER A 69 -19.60 16.39 19.49
N ALA A 70 -19.93 15.09 19.51
CA ALA A 70 -19.92 14.27 20.73
C ALA A 70 -18.49 13.91 21.21
N SER A 71 -17.56 13.73 20.28
CA SER A 71 -16.13 13.48 20.54
C SER A 71 -15.41 14.74 21.04
N GLU A 72 -15.70 15.91 20.45
CA GLU A 72 -15.14 17.19 20.86
C GLU A 72 -15.64 17.63 22.24
N LYS A 73 -16.93 17.46 22.56
CA LYS A 73 -17.44 17.72 23.92
C LYS A 73 -16.75 16.85 24.99
N LYS A 74 -16.41 15.60 24.67
CA LYS A 74 -15.70 14.69 25.58
C LYS A 74 -14.20 14.99 25.68
N LYS A 75 -13.63 15.72 24.72
CA LYS A 75 -12.22 16.14 24.70
C LYS A 75 -12.02 17.52 25.33
N THR A 76 -13.00 18.41 25.27
CA THR A 76 -12.95 19.72 25.94
C THR A 76 -13.18 19.61 27.45
N GLU A 77 -13.97 18.65 27.94
CA GLU A 77 -14.15 18.43 29.39
C GLU A 77 -12.91 17.84 30.11
N LYS A 78 -11.91 17.35 29.37
CA LYS A 78 -10.71 16.70 29.95
C LYS A 78 -9.41 17.52 29.86
N VAL A 79 -9.46 18.73 29.31
CA VAL A 79 -8.24 19.55 29.05
C VAL A 79 -8.15 20.79 29.95
N ASP A 80 -9.19 21.10 30.74
CA ASP A 80 -9.17 22.22 31.71
C ASP A 80 -8.58 21.80 33.07
N GLU A 81 -7.40 21.19 33.09
CA GLU A 81 -6.57 21.11 34.30
C GLU A 81 -5.08 20.98 33.94
N VAL A 82 -4.55 21.95 33.19
CA VAL A 82 -3.10 22.12 33.05
C VAL A 82 -2.74 23.57 33.39
N VAL A 83 -2.09 23.69 34.53
CA VAL A 83 -1.53 24.91 35.12
C VAL A 83 -0.66 25.64 34.10
N LYS A 84 -1.06 26.85 33.71
CA LYS A 84 -0.27 27.78 32.91
C LYS A 84 0.86 28.35 33.77
N VAL A 85 2.09 27.91 33.53
CA VAL A 85 3.29 28.63 33.98
C VAL A 85 3.72 29.61 32.87
N PRO A 86 4.07 30.87 33.16
CA PRO A 86 4.33 31.87 32.14
C PRO A 86 5.63 31.59 31.37
N VAL A 87 5.53 31.58 30.05
CA VAL A 87 6.65 31.44 29.11
C VAL A 87 7.33 32.81 28.99
N ALA A 88 8.37 33.02 29.77
CA ALA A 88 9.38 34.03 29.51
C ALA A 88 10.74 33.46 29.88
N GLU A 89 11.67 33.48 28.91
CA GLU A 89 13.09 33.08 28.99
C GLU A 89 13.41 31.57 28.91
N LEU A 90 13.21 30.98 27.72
CA LEU A 90 13.85 29.70 27.37
C LEU A 90 15.18 29.98 26.65
N HIS A 91 16.28 29.72 27.37
CA HIS A 91 17.67 29.78 26.90
C HIS A 91 17.87 28.95 25.60
N PRO A 92 18.80 29.35 24.70
CA PRO A 92 19.12 28.64 23.44
C PRO A 92 19.65 27.20 23.60
N ALA A 93 19.79 26.69 24.83
CA ALA A 93 20.21 25.33 25.14
C ALA A 93 19.13 24.25 24.90
N LEU A 94 17.85 24.63 24.70
CA LEU A 94 16.80 23.66 24.37
C LEU A 94 16.80 23.16 22.92
N VAL A 95 17.61 23.77 22.05
CA VAL A 95 17.66 23.42 20.61
C VAL A 95 18.53 22.17 20.35
N ALA A 96 19.31 21.70 21.33
CA ALA A 96 20.31 20.65 21.14
C ALA A 96 20.17 19.40 22.03
N ASN A 97 19.05 19.23 22.75
CA ASN A 97 18.82 18.01 23.52
C ASN A 97 18.27 16.89 22.61
N LYS A 98 19.16 16.24 21.84
CA LYS A 98 18.84 14.87 21.41
C LYS A 98 18.72 14.04 22.70
N PRO A 99 17.60 13.32 22.91
CA PRO A 99 17.48 12.43 24.06
C PRO A 99 18.68 11.48 24.07
N VAL A 100 19.25 11.26 25.26
CA VAL A 100 20.40 10.36 25.42
C VAL A 100 19.98 8.97 24.89
N PRO A 101 20.73 8.39 23.94
CA PRO A 101 20.41 7.07 23.40
C PRO A 101 20.42 6.02 24.52
N PHE A 102 19.44 5.12 24.51
CA PHE A 102 19.37 3.99 25.45
C PHE A 102 20.44 2.93 25.16
N ILE A 103 21.00 2.93 23.94
CA ILE A 103 22.04 2.00 23.50
C ILE A 103 23.29 2.82 23.13
N ASP A 104 24.38 2.61 23.89
CA ASP A 104 25.69 3.14 23.50
C ASP A 104 26.24 2.29 22.34
N PHE A 105 25.89 2.69 21.13
CA PHE A 105 26.39 2.11 19.89
C PHE A 105 27.27 3.12 19.17
N LYS A 106 28.57 2.82 19.10
CA LYS A 106 29.52 3.61 18.32
C LYS A 106 29.70 2.97 16.96
N GLU A 107 29.32 3.72 15.94
CA GLU A 107 29.47 3.28 14.58
C GLU A 107 30.94 3.35 14.15
N THR A 108 31.49 2.23 13.74
CA THR A 108 32.85 2.08 13.25
C THR A 108 32.90 2.19 11.72
N GLU A 109 34.05 2.55 11.16
CA GLU A 109 34.25 2.61 9.70
C GLU A 109 34.10 1.23 9.04
N HIS A 110 34.55 0.19 9.75
CA HIS A 110 34.39 -1.20 9.35
C HIS A 110 33.33 -1.88 10.22
N LEU A 111 32.52 -2.75 9.59
CA LEU A 111 31.48 -3.50 10.27
C LEU A 111 32.10 -4.60 11.13
N GLU A 112 32.07 -4.43 12.45
CA GLU A 112 32.50 -5.45 13.40
C GLU A 112 31.29 -6.22 13.94
N ILE A 113 31.25 -7.52 13.68
CA ILE A 113 30.14 -8.40 14.11
C ILE A 113 29.96 -8.36 15.63
N ASP A 114 31.05 -8.29 16.38
CA ASP A 114 31.03 -8.24 17.85
C ASP A 114 30.42 -6.94 18.38
N ASN A 115 30.51 -5.84 17.63
CA ASN A 115 29.89 -4.56 17.99
C ASN A 115 28.37 -4.57 17.70
N VAL A 116 27.95 -5.21 16.61
CA VAL A 116 26.53 -5.27 16.19
C VAL A 116 25.74 -6.34 16.94
N THR A 117 26.37 -7.45 17.31
CA THR A 117 25.72 -8.58 18.01
C THR A 117 24.97 -8.18 19.28
N PRO A 118 25.52 -7.32 20.19
CA PRO A 118 24.78 -6.79 21.32
C PRO A 118 23.50 -6.05 20.92
N VAL A 119 23.54 -5.25 19.85
CA VAL A 119 22.37 -4.52 19.34
C VAL A 119 21.31 -5.49 18.83
N VAL A 120 21.70 -6.56 18.11
CA VAL A 120 20.76 -7.61 17.68
C VAL A 120 20.07 -8.27 18.87
N ARG A 121 20.81 -8.56 19.95
CA ARG A 121 20.23 -9.10 21.19
C ARG A 121 19.22 -8.14 21.85
N LYS A 122 19.43 -6.82 21.72
CA LYS A 122 18.51 -5.81 22.26
C LYS A 122 17.14 -5.77 21.57
N LEU A 123 17.00 -6.33 20.36
CA LEU A 123 15.69 -6.56 19.73
C LEU A 123 14.80 -7.49 20.57
N SER A 124 15.39 -8.38 21.38
CA SER A 124 14.64 -9.28 22.27
C SER A 124 14.35 -8.68 23.65
N SER A 125 14.63 -7.39 23.87
CA SER A 125 14.38 -6.73 25.15
C SER A 125 12.88 -6.64 25.48
N THR A 126 12.53 -6.73 26.77
CA THR A 126 11.18 -6.45 27.27
C THR A 126 10.80 -4.98 27.08
N GLU A 127 11.79 -4.09 27.17
CA GLU A 127 11.61 -2.65 27.08
C GLU A 127 11.40 -2.22 25.64
N PHE A 128 10.24 -1.62 25.41
CA PHE A 128 9.82 -1.13 24.11
C PHE A 128 10.83 -0.14 23.48
N HIS A 129 11.27 0.86 24.25
CA HIS A 129 12.19 1.88 23.75
C HIS A 129 13.54 1.29 23.31
N ILE A 130 14.02 0.26 24.01
CA ILE A 130 15.25 -0.46 23.66
C ILE A 130 15.08 -1.22 22.35
N ARG A 131 13.95 -1.90 22.14
CA ARG A 131 13.67 -2.59 20.87
C ARG A 131 13.58 -1.61 19.69
N ALA A 132 12.89 -0.50 19.88
CA ALA A 132 12.75 0.53 18.85
C ALA A 132 14.09 1.14 18.47
N GLU A 133 14.94 1.48 19.44
CA GLU A 133 16.27 2.01 19.19
C GLU A 133 17.19 0.98 18.53
N ALA A 134 17.16 -0.28 18.99
CA ALA A 134 17.92 -1.37 18.37
C ALA A 134 17.53 -1.56 16.90
N ALA A 135 16.24 -1.54 16.58
CA ALA A 135 15.75 -1.64 15.20
C ALA A 135 16.17 -0.41 14.36
N ALA A 136 16.15 0.79 14.93
CA ALA A 136 16.59 1.99 14.25
C ALA A 136 18.10 1.96 13.93
N ILE A 137 18.93 1.53 14.89
CA ILE A 137 20.38 1.36 14.72
C ILE A 137 20.65 0.30 13.64
N LEU A 138 20.03 -0.87 13.73
CA LEU A 138 20.23 -1.95 12.75
C LEU A 138 19.77 -1.56 11.34
N ARG A 139 18.72 -0.74 11.21
CA ARG A 139 18.34 -0.18 9.91
C ARG A 139 19.46 0.70 9.33
N GLY A 140 20.12 1.50 10.16
CA GLY A 140 21.27 2.31 9.74
C GLY A 140 22.44 1.45 9.29
N VAL A 141 22.81 0.46 10.11
CA VAL A 141 23.91 -0.48 9.83
C VAL A 141 23.66 -1.26 8.53
N THR A 142 22.47 -1.85 8.36
CA THR A 142 22.12 -2.60 7.15
C THR A 142 22.00 -1.73 5.91
N GLY A 143 21.65 -0.45 6.07
CA GLY A 143 21.57 0.51 4.96
C GLY A 143 22.92 0.84 4.32
N LYS A 144 24.03 0.58 5.01
CA LYS A 144 25.39 0.75 4.46
C LYS A 144 25.82 -0.40 3.53
N GLY A 145 25.10 -1.52 3.55
CA GLY A 145 25.45 -2.73 2.82
C GLY A 145 26.63 -3.49 3.44
N GLY A 146 27.14 -4.49 2.72
CA GLY A 146 28.29 -5.28 3.18
C GLY A 146 28.02 -6.16 4.41
N ILE A 147 26.77 -6.55 4.64
CA ILE A 147 26.41 -7.42 5.77
C ILE A 147 26.86 -8.86 5.48
N PRO A 148 27.75 -9.44 6.30
CA PRO A 148 28.20 -10.81 6.12
C PRO A 148 27.07 -11.80 6.46
N LEU A 149 27.13 -12.98 5.84
CA LEU A 149 26.09 -14.00 5.88
C LEU A 149 25.69 -14.43 7.30
N ASN A 150 26.67 -14.61 8.19
CA ASN A 150 26.44 -14.98 9.59
C ASN A 150 25.72 -13.88 10.39
N LEU A 151 26.02 -12.61 10.13
CA LEU A 151 25.32 -11.49 10.75
C LEU A 151 23.91 -11.35 10.16
N CYS A 152 23.73 -11.59 8.85
CA CYS A 152 22.43 -11.61 8.20
C CYS A 152 21.49 -12.64 8.85
N GLU A 153 21.95 -13.87 9.02
CA GLU A 153 21.21 -14.95 9.69
C GLU A 153 20.81 -14.55 11.12
N LEU A 154 21.75 -14.04 11.91
CA LEU A 154 21.51 -13.59 13.28
C LEU A 154 20.44 -12.48 13.33
N ILE A 155 20.53 -11.49 12.44
CA ILE A 155 19.57 -10.38 12.35
C ILE A 155 18.18 -10.92 12.01
N ILE A 156 18.05 -11.78 10.99
CA ILE A 156 16.75 -12.29 10.54
C ILE A 156 16.05 -13.09 11.62
N LEU A 157 16.75 -13.97 12.31
CA LEU A 157 16.17 -14.76 13.40
C LEU A 157 15.65 -13.87 14.54
N ALA A 158 16.36 -12.77 14.85
CA ALA A 158 15.92 -11.81 15.86
C ALA A 158 14.75 -10.92 15.39
N LEU A 159 14.60 -10.68 14.08
CA LEU A 159 13.57 -9.81 13.51
C LEU A 159 12.21 -10.50 13.30
N ILE A 160 12.18 -11.79 13.02
CA ILE A 160 10.92 -12.53 12.79
C ILE A 160 9.87 -12.29 13.89
N PRO A 161 10.18 -12.42 15.20
CA PRO A 161 9.21 -12.16 16.25
C PRO A 161 8.92 -10.66 16.47
N ARG A 162 9.56 -9.75 15.74
CA ARG A 162 9.36 -8.29 15.79
C ARG A 162 8.50 -7.75 14.65
N LEU A 163 8.18 -8.58 13.65
CA LEU A 163 7.21 -8.24 12.61
C LEU A 163 5.75 -8.23 13.10
N GLU A 164 5.52 -8.60 14.36
CA GLU A 164 4.23 -8.55 15.06
C GLU A 164 4.21 -7.48 16.17
N ASP A 165 5.25 -6.64 16.25
CA ASP A 165 5.37 -5.56 17.24
C ASP A 165 4.60 -4.29 16.78
N GLU A 166 4.81 -3.17 17.46
CA GLU A 166 4.23 -1.88 17.08
C GLU A 166 4.67 -1.39 15.68
N ASP A 167 3.79 -0.65 14.99
CA ASP A 167 3.96 -0.22 13.58
C ASP A 167 5.34 0.38 13.26
N HIS A 168 5.89 1.22 14.12
CA HIS A 168 7.19 1.87 13.87
C HIS A 168 8.35 0.87 13.99
N ILE A 169 8.28 -0.12 14.89
CA ILE A 169 9.26 -1.22 14.97
C ILE A 169 9.12 -2.08 13.71
N VAL A 170 7.89 -2.46 13.34
CA VAL A 170 7.65 -3.25 12.13
C VAL A 170 8.17 -2.54 10.88
N ALA A 171 7.95 -1.23 10.74
CA ALA A 171 8.48 -0.43 9.63
C ALA A 171 10.03 -0.42 9.59
N HIS A 172 10.70 -0.37 10.74
CA HIS A 172 12.15 -0.56 10.81
C HIS A 172 12.56 -1.97 10.41
N CYS A 173 11.87 -3.00 10.93
CA CYS A 173 12.13 -4.40 10.59
C CYS A 173 11.99 -4.66 9.08
N CYS A 174 10.90 -4.22 8.45
CA CYS A 174 10.73 -4.32 7.00
C CYS A 174 11.82 -3.58 6.22
N SER A 175 12.26 -2.40 6.69
CA SER A 175 13.37 -1.68 6.06
C SER A 175 14.69 -2.47 6.17
N ILE A 176 14.97 -3.08 7.32
CA ILE A 176 16.16 -3.93 7.51
C ILE A 176 16.11 -5.12 6.54
N VAL A 177 14.97 -5.80 6.46
CA VAL A 177 14.80 -6.94 5.55
C VAL A 177 14.98 -6.51 4.09
N ALA A 178 14.43 -5.36 3.68
CA ALA A 178 14.65 -4.82 2.34
C ALA A 178 16.13 -4.53 2.05
N ASN A 179 16.86 -3.97 3.03
CA ASN A 179 18.29 -3.71 2.89
C ASN A 179 19.08 -5.02 2.74
N LEU A 180 18.76 -6.04 3.54
CA LEU A 180 19.42 -7.34 3.46
C LEU A 180 19.12 -8.04 2.13
N ALA A 181 17.86 -8.02 1.69
CA ALA A 181 17.42 -8.64 0.44
C ALA A 181 17.97 -7.97 -0.83
N SER A 182 18.52 -6.75 -0.73
CA SER A 182 19.18 -6.10 -1.87
C SER A 182 20.47 -6.80 -2.33
N ASN A 183 21.03 -7.69 -1.50
CA ASN A 183 22.14 -8.58 -1.86
C ASN A 183 21.63 -10.01 -2.05
N ALA A 184 21.92 -10.62 -3.20
CA ALA A 184 21.45 -11.95 -3.59
C ALA A 184 21.85 -13.07 -2.61
N GLU A 185 23.04 -13.00 -1.99
CA GLU A 185 23.46 -14.02 -1.02
C GLU A 185 22.65 -13.91 0.28
N ASN A 186 22.44 -12.69 0.75
CA ASN A 186 21.63 -12.41 1.93
C ASN A 186 20.15 -12.75 1.68
N LEU A 187 19.64 -12.47 0.49
CA LEU A 187 18.27 -12.78 0.08
C LEU A 187 17.96 -14.27 0.29
N ASN A 188 18.82 -15.17 -0.19
CA ASN A 188 18.66 -16.62 0.02
C ASN A 188 18.66 -17.02 1.50
N ILE A 189 19.59 -16.47 2.30
CA ILE A 189 19.65 -16.73 3.74
C ILE A 189 18.37 -16.29 4.43
N THR A 190 17.84 -15.13 4.07
CA THR A 190 16.62 -14.61 4.70
C THR A 190 15.41 -15.51 4.42
N VAL A 191 15.29 -16.07 3.21
CA VAL A 191 14.22 -17.00 2.85
C VAL A 191 14.37 -18.34 3.56
N GLN A 192 15.58 -18.89 3.62
CA GLN A 192 15.87 -20.14 4.34
C GLN A 192 15.52 -20.05 5.84
N ASN A 193 15.69 -18.87 6.43
CA ASN A 193 15.32 -18.61 7.83
C ASN A 193 13.84 -18.27 8.03
N GLY A 194 12.99 -18.37 7.00
CA GLY A 194 11.54 -18.30 7.15
C GLY A 194 10.96 -16.88 7.26
N ILE A 195 11.63 -15.87 6.68
CA ILE A 195 11.14 -14.48 6.74
C ILE A 195 9.85 -14.23 5.92
N ILE A 196 9.57 -15.06 4.91
CA ILE A 196 8.50 -14.83 3.93
C ILE A 196 7.10 -14.86 4.57
N PRO A 197 6.68 -15.90 5.32
CA PRO A 197 5.33 -15.91 5.90
C PRO A 197 5.06 -14.75 6.88
N PRO A 198 5.99 -14.34 7.76
CA PRO A 198 5.87 -13.11 8.54
C PRO A 198 5.67 -11.86 7.69
N LEU A 199 6.45 -11.65 6.63
CA LEU A 199 6.27 -10.49 5.73
C LEU A 199 4.90 -10.49 5.06
N VAL A 200 4.42 -11.63 4.57
CA VAL A 200 3.10 -11.72 3.95
C VAL A 200 1.98 -11.40 4.94
N ARG A 201 2.14 -11.73 6.23
CA ARG A 201 1.19 -11.31 7.28
C ARG A 201 1.20 -9.81 7.50
N VAL A 202 2.37 -9.16 7.43
CA VAL A 202 2.49 -7.69 7.55
C VAL A 202 1.75 -6.95 6.43
N LEU A 203 1.61 -7.54 5.23
CA LEU A 203 0.84 -6.97 4.13
C LEU A 203 -0.67 -6.78 4.45
N ARG A 204 -1.17 -7.40 5.53
CA ARG A 204 -2.57 -7.26 5.98
C ARG A 204 -2.80 -6.05 6.89
N VAL A 205 -1.74 -5.39 7.33
CA VAL A 205 -1.81 -4.23 8.25
C VAL A 205 -2.24 -2.97 7.48
N TYR A 206 -3.03 -2.11 8.10
CA TYR A 206 -3.55 -0.89 7.46
C TYR A 206 -2.61 0.33 7.51
N SER A 207 -1.43 0.15 8.10
CA SER A 207 -0.46 1.22 8.30
C SER A 207 0.34 1.47 7.02
N ILE A 208 0.13 2.63 6.40
CA ILE A 208 0.80 3.02 5.14
C ILE A 208 2.33 2.97 5.28
N ALA A 209 2.86 3.48 6.39
CA ALA A 209 4.30 3.50 6.64
C ALA A 209 4.90 2.09 6.71
N VAL A 210 4.18 1.14 7.32
CA VAL A 210 4.58 -0.27 7.37
C VAL A 210 4.48 -0.90 5.98
N LEU A 211 3.35 -0.71 5.28
CA LEU A 211 3.10 -1.29 3.97
C LEU A 211 4.13 -0.86 2.94
N GLU A 212 4.50 0.43 2.89
CA GLU A 212 5.53 0.92 1.97
C GLU A 212 6.87 0.20 2.18
N ARG A 213 7.27 0.00 3.44
CA ARG A 213 8.54 -0.69 3.76
C ARG A 213 8.44 -2.19 3.54
N CYS A 214 7.31 -2.80 3.86
CA CYS A 214 7.08 -4.21 3.62
C CYS A 214 7.08 -4.54 2.12
N LEU A 215 6.41 -3.72 1.31
CA LEU A 215 6.38 -3.87 -0.15
C LEU A 215 7.77 -3.68 -0.77
N ALA A 216 8.57 -2.74 -0.24
CA ALA A 216 9.97 -2.60 -0.67
C ALA A 216 10.78 -3.88 -0.44
N ALA A 217 10.56 -4.59 0.67
CA ALA A 217 11.19 -5.90 0.92
C ALA A 217 10.62 -6.99 -0.02
N VAL A 218 9.28 -7.10 -0.12
CA VAL A 218 8.60 -8.12 -0.93
C VAL A 218 8.99 -8.03 -2.41
N LYS A 219 9.24 -6.83 -2.95
CA LYS A 219 9.70 -6.65 -4.34
C LYS A 219 11.01 -7.39 -4.65
N TRP A 220 11.98 -7.37 -3.72
CA TRP A 220 13.24 -8.11 -3.91
C TRP A 220 12.98 -9.61 -4.06
N TYR A 221 12.17 -10.18 -3.18
CA TYR A 221 11.80 -11.59 -3.24
C TYR A 221 10.95 -11.95 -4.46
N ALA A 222 10.04 -11.07 -4.87
CA ALA A 222 9.18 -11.28 -6.03
C ALA A 222 9.97 -11.21 -7.35
N SER A 223 11.05 -10.44 -7.39
CA SER A 223 11.94 -10.33 -8.56
C SER A 223 12.90 -11.51 -8.74
N ASP A 224 13.03 -12.38 -7.73
CA ASP A 224 13.89 -13.57 -7.78
C ASP A 224 13.07 -14.85 -7.94
N ALA A 225 13.26 -15.55 -9.07
CA ALA A 225 12.54 -16.78 -9.40
C ALA A 225 12.73 -17.91 -8.38
N THR A 226 13.81 -17.91 -7.60
CA THR A 226 14.04 -18.91 -6.55
C THR A 226 13.13 -18.70 -5.33
N CYS A 227 12.69 -17.46 -5.12
CA CYS A 227 11.93 -17.05 -3.95
C CYS A 227 10.43 -16.92 -4.21
N THR A 228 10.03 -16.81 -5.48
CA THR A 228 8.61 -16.69 -5.88
C THR A 228 7.76 -17.82 -5.33
N LYS A 229 8.25 -19.07 -5.35
CA LYS A 229 7.52 -20.21 -4.78
C LYS A 229 7.17 -20.02 -3.30
N ALA A 230 8.13 -19.56 -2.49
CA ALA A 230 7.89 -19.31 -1.07
C ALA A 230 6.84 -18.21 -0.85
N LEU A 231 6.83 -17.18 -1.72
CA LEU A 231 5.81 -16.13 -1.69
C LEU A 231 4.42 -16.66 -2.09
N LEU A 232 4.34 -17.51 -3.11
CA LEU A 232 3.10 -18.14 -3.56
C LEU A 232 2.51 -19.02 -2.46
N ASP A 233 3.32 -19.90 -1.87
CA ASP A 233 2.94 -20.81 -0.79
C ASP A 233 2.45 -20.03 0.45
N ALA A 234 3.06 -18.88 0.74
CA ALA A 234 2.64 -18.00 1.82
C ALA A 234 1.35 -17.20 1.51
N GLY A 235 0.82 -17.27 0.28
CA GLY A 235 -0.40 -16.60 -0.13
C GLY A 235 -0.21 -15.13 -0.52
N ALA A 236 1.01 -14.71 -0.87
CA ALA A 236 1.33 -13.31 -1.17
C ALA A 236 0.49 -12.73 -2.32
N LEU A 237 0.17 -13.51 -3.36
CA LEU A 237 -0.60 -13.05 -4.51
C LEU A 237 -1.95 -12.43 -4.12
N LYS A 238 -2.66 -13.02 -3.16
CA LYS A 238 -3.97 -12.55 -2.71
C LYS A 238 -3.86 -11.22 -1.97
N GLU A 239 -2.87 -11.10 -1.08
CA GLU A 239 -2.64 -9.88 -0.30
C GLU A 239 -2.18 -8.74 -1.20
N LEU A 240 -1.22 -9.00 -2.09
CA LEU A 240 -0.76 -8.03 -3.08
C LEU A 240 -1.91 -7.55 -3.97
N ARG A 241 -2.75 -8.48 -4.46
CA ARG A 241 -3.92 -8.11 -5.28
C ARG A 241 -4.87 -7.16 -4.53
N THR A 242 -5.09 -7.40 -3.24
CA THR A 242 -5.90 -6.50 -2.41
C THR A 242 -5.29 -5.10 -2.33
N LEU A 243 -3.97 -5.03 -2.14
CA LEU A 243 -3.23 -3.76 -2.04
C LEU A 243 -3.12 -2.97 -3.36
N VAL A 244 -3.23 -3.63 -4.52
CA VAL A 244 -3.31 -2.93 -5.84
C VAL A 244 -4.50 -1.96 -5.91
N HIS A 245 -5.54 -2.20 -5.10
CA HIS A 245 -6.72 -1.34 -4.99
C HIS A 245 -6.70 -0.39 -3.80
N SER A 246 -5.57 -0.24 -3.10
CA SER A 246 -5.39 0.70 -1.99
C SER A 246 -5.75 2.15 -2.40
N ASP A 247 -6.09 3.02 -1.46
CA ASP A 247 -6.32 4.44 -1.76
C ASP A 247 -5.04 5.28 -1.74
N ASN A 248 -3.97 4.75 -1.16
CA ASN A 248 -2.65 5.38 -1.21
C ASN A 248 -1.93 5.03 -2.52
N GLU A 249 -1.44 6.04 -3.24
CA GLU A 249 -0.77 5.87 -4.53
C GLU A 249 0.54 5.10 -4.45
N ALA A 250 1.38 5.39 -3.45
CA ALA A 250 2.65 4.71 -3.27
C ALA A 250 2.46 3.22 -2.98
N VAL A 251 1.54 2.89 -2.05
CA VAL A 251 1.19 1.49 -1.73
C VAL A 251 0.62 0.77 -2.95
N ARG A 252 -0.31 1.40 -3.69
CA ARG A 252 -0.88 0.80 -4.91
C ARG A 252 0.19 0.48 -5.95
N ARG A 253 1.08 1.42 -6.22
CA ARG A 253 2.14 1.28 -7.22
C ARG A 253 3.08 0.15 -6.81
N ASP A 254 3.59 0.20 -5.58
CA ASP A 254 4.57 -0.77 -5.11
C ASP A 254 3.96 -2.18 -4.99
N ALA A 255 2.67 -2.29 -4.63
CA ALA A 255 1.95 -3.56 -4.64
C ALA A 255 1.71 -4.10 -6.05
N ARG A 256 1.46 -3.22 -7.03
CA ARG A 256 1.33 -3.61 -8.44
C ARG A 256 2.66 -4.16 -8.96
N ASP A 257 3.75 -3.45 -8.73
CA ASP A 257 5.08 -3.88 -9.17
C ASP A 257 5.42 -5.25 -8.57
N ALA A 258 5.20 -5.44 -7.26
CA ALA A 258 5.43 -6.71 -6.59
C ALA A 258 4.53 -7.85 -7.13
N TYR A 259 3.26 -7.55 -7.41
CA TYR A 259 2.33 -8.51 -8.01
C TYR A 259 2.76 -8.91 -9.41
N GLU A 260 3.15 -7.95 -10.25
CA GLU A 260 3.61 -8.18 -11.61
C GLU A 260 4.90 -8.99 -11.63
N PHE A 261 5.88 -8.68 -10.77
CA PHE A 261 7.09 -9.49 -10.61
C PHE A 261 6.75 -10.93 -10.21
N LEU A 262 5.87 -11.12 -9.23
CA LEU A 262 5.51 -12.45 -8.78
C LEU A 262 4.81 -13.28 -9.88
N VAL A 263 3.97 -12.64 -10.71
CA VAL A 263 3.35 -13.30 -11.87
C VAL A 263 4.37 -13.59 -12.96
N GLN A 264 5.29 -12.67 -13.23
CA GLN A 264 6.32 -12.81 -14.26
C GLN A 264 7.36 -13.90 -13.92
N PHE A 265 7.84 -13.95 -12.67
CA PHE A 265 8.91 -14.85 -12.23
C PHE A 265 8.39 -16.10 -11.51
N GLY A 266 7.09 -16.17 -11.17
CA GLY A 266 6.48 -17.32 -10.47
C GLY A 266 5.97 -18.45 -11.37
N GLY A 267 6.23 -18.37 -12.68
CA GLY A 267 5.89 -19.43 -13.64
C GLY A 267 4.40 -19.67 -13.82
N GLU A 268 4.04 -20.87 -14.29
CA GLU A 268 2.65 -21.25 -14.61
C GLU A 268 1.74 -21.26 -13.38
N GLU A 269 2.25 -21.64 -12.21
CA GLU A 269 1.50 -21.66 -10.96
C GLU A 269 1.04 -20.26 -10.54
N ALA A 270 1.95 -19.28 -10.58
CA ALA A 270 1.61 -17.90 -10.30
C ALA A 270 0.59 -17.35 -11.29
N GLN A 271 0.79 -17.63 -12.59
CA GLN A 271 -0.12 -17.17 -13.64
C GLN A 271 -1.52 -17.78 -13.48
N THR A 272 -1.60 -19.06 -13.12
CA THR A 272 -2.87 -19.77 -12.90
C THR A 272 -3.57 -19.22 -11.67
N SER A 273 -2.86 -19.06 -10.56
CA SER A 273 -3.38 -18.49 -9.31
C SER A 273 -3.85 -17.04 -9.51
N ALA A 274 -3.09 -16.23 -10.24
CA ALA A 274 -3.46 -14.87 -10.62
C ALA A 274 -4.73 -14.84 -11.48
N ASN A 275 -4.83 -15.71 -12.49
CA ASN A 275 -6.01 -15.83 -13.34
C ASN A 275 -7.25 -16.25 -12.52
N LEU A 276 -7.11 -17.21 -11.60
CA LEU A 276 -8.18 -17.63 -10.70
C LEU A 276 -8.62 -16.49 -9.77
N LEU A 277 -7.69 -15.72 -9.21
CA LEU A 277 -8.00 -14.55 -8.38
C LEU A 277 -8.76 -13.48 -9.16
N VAL A 278 -8.34 -13.18 -10.39
CA VAL A 278 -9.02 -12.20 -11.25
C VAL A 278 -10.42 -12.69 -11.63
N ASN A 279 -10.54 -13.96 -12.03
CA ASN A 279 -11.80 -14.51 -12.55
C ASN A 279 -12.81 -14.85 -11.45
N SER A 280 -12.35 -15.09 -10.21
CA SER A 280 -13.23 -15.35 -9.07
C SER A 280 -13.96 -14.10 -8.58
N SER A 281 -13.49 -12.89 -8.91
CA SER A 281 -14.18 -11.64 -8.62
C SER A 281 -15.04 -11.21 -9.81
N PRO A 282 -16.39 -11.23 -9.71
CA PRO A 282 -17.27 -10.81 -10.80
C PRO A 282 -17.01 -9.36 -11.24
N TRP A 283 -16.57 -8.51 -10.30
CA TRP A 283 -16.27 -7.10 -10.55
C TRP A 283 -14.98 -6.92 -11.37
N GLU A 284 -13.99 -7.79 -11.19
CA GLU A 284 -12.74 -7.74 -11.95
C GLU A 284 -12.94 -8.16 -13.41
N VAL A 285 -13.78 -9.17 -13.65
CA VAL A 285 -14.19 -9.57 -14.99
C VAL A 285 -14.90 -8.40 -15.69
N VAL A 286 -15.78 -7.71 -14.97
CA VAL A 286 -16.47 -6.52 -15.47
C VAL A 286 -15.48 -5.40 -15.80
N LEU A 287 -14.60 -5.03 -14.87
CA LEU A 287 -13.58 -3.99 -15.09
C LEU A 287 -12.64 -4.32 -16.26
N ARG A 288 -12.24 -5.59 -16.40
CA ARG A 288 -11.42 -6.06 -17.51
C ARG A 288 -12.12 -5.89 -18.85
N ASN A 289 -13.40 -6.27 -18.93
CA ASN A 289 -14.19 -6.11 -20.14
C ASN A 289 -14.38 -4.63 -20.50
N PHE A 290 -14.62 -3.77 -19.51
CA PHE A 290 -14.71 -2.33 -19.72
C PHE A 290 -13.40 -1.73 -20.23
N ARG A 291 -12.26 -2.07 -19.63
CA ARG A 291 -10.94 -1.60 -20.11
C ARG A 291 -10.63 -2.10 -21.53
N ALA A 292 -10.95 -3.35 -21.83
CA ALA A 292 -10.77 -3.89 -23.17
C ALA A 292 -11.63 -3.17 -24.22
N GLN A 293 -12.86 -2.78 -23.85
CA GLN A 293 -13.74 -1.97 -24.71
C GLN A 293 -13.21 -0.54 -24.89
N ASP A 294 -12.73 0.11 -23.84
CA ASP A 294 -12.14 1.45 -23.92
C ASP A 294 -10.85 1.44 -24.78
N GLU A 295 -9.97 0.45 -24.60
CA GLU A 295 -8.77 0.29 -25.43
C GLU A 295 -9.09 -0.01 -26.91
N ALA A 296 -10.12 -0.83 -27.18
CA ALA A 296 -10.58 -1.10 -28.54
C ALA A 296 -11.12 0.18 -29.18
N ALA A 297 -11.93 0.95 -28.45
CA ALA A 297 -12.45 2.24 -28.91
C ALA A 297 -11.33 3.26 -29.17
N GLU A 298 -10.28 3.29 -28.33
CA GLU A 298 -9.10 4.13 -28.56
C GLU A 298 -8.30 3.72 -29.80
N ARG A 299 -8.17 2.41 -30.07
CA ARG A 299 -7.49 1.91 -31.28
C ARG A 299 -8.28 2.30 -32.54
N GLU A 300 -9.59 2.09 -32.53
CA GLU A 300 -10.48 2.50 -33.63
C GLU A 300 -10.39 4.02 -33.87
N LEU A 301 -10.39 4.83 -32.81
CA LEU A 301 -10.22 6.28 -32.92
C LEU A 301 -8.86 6.66 -33.53
N LYS A 302 -7.77 5.99 -33.13
CA LYS A 302 -6.43 6.20 -33.71
C LYS A 302 -6.37 5.79 -35.18
N ASP A 303 -7.04 4.71 -35.57
CA ASP A 303 -7.07 4.24 -36.95
C ASP A 303 -7.91 5.16 -37.85
N VAL A 304 -9.05 5.65 -37.35
CA VAL A 304 -9.84 6.69 -38.02
C VAL A 304 -9.02 7.98 -38.19
N MET A 305 -8.30 8.41 -37.15
CA MET A 305 -7.42 9.59 -37.23
C MET A 305 -6.27 9.40 -38.23
N ARG A 306 -5.69 8.19 -38.34
CA ARG A 306 -4.65 7.86 -39.34
C ARG A 306 -5.20 7.89 -40.77
N LEU A 307 -6.42 7.39 -40.99
CA LEU A 307 -7.08 7.41 -42.30
C LEU A 307 -7.57 8.82 -42.70
N ALA A 308 -7.82 9.68 -41.72
CA ALA A 308 -8.22 11.08 -41.92
C ALA A 308 -7.06 12.03 -42.27
N VAL A 309 -5.79 11.58 -42.23
CA VAL A 309 -4.65 12.42 -42.65
C VAL A 309 -4.72 12.63 -44.18
N PRO A 310 -4.85 13.88 -44.66
CA PRO A 310 -4.97 14.13 -46.09
C PRO A 310 -3.68 13.72 -46.81
N ARG A 311 -3.77 12.82 -47.80
CA ARG A 311 -2.67 12.59 -48.75
C ARG A 311 -2.31 13.93 -49.39
N ARG A 312 -1.16 14.51 -49.03
CA ARG A 312 -0.60 15.70 -49.68
C ARG A 312 -0.57 15.44 -51.18
N LYS A 313 -1.47 16.06 -51.94
CA LYS A 313 -1.42 16.06 -53.40
C LYS A 313 -0.10 16.72 -53.80
N LYS A 314 0.84 15.93 -54.34
CA LYS A 314 2.01 16.46 -55.07
C LYS A 314 1.46 17.38 -56.16
N LYS A 315 1.53 18.70 -55.95
CA LYS A 315 1.29 19.68 -57.01
C LYS A 315 2.40 19.46 -58.03
N GLY A 316 2.00 19.08 -59.25
CA GLY A 316 2.89 18.93 -60.38
C GLY A 316 3.60 20.24 -60.68
N ALA A 317 4.91 20.14 -60.90
CA ALA A 317 5.70 21.18 -61.54
C ALA A 317 5.21 21.32 -62.99
N LYS A 318 4.78 22.53 -63.34
CA LYS A 318 4.87 23.05 -64.70
C LYS A 318 5.94 24.11 -64.69
#